data_AF-A0A7S2UFY1-F1
#
_entry.id   AF-A0A7S2UFY1-F1
#
_cell.length_a   1.000
_cell.length_b   1.000
_cell.length_c   1.000
_cell.angle_alpha   90.00
_cell.angle_beta   90.00
_cell.angle_gamma   90.00
#
_symmetry.space_group_name_H-M   'P 1'
#
loop_
_entity.id
_entity.type
_entity.pdbx_description
1 polymer ?
#
loop_
_entity_poly.entity_id
_entity_poly.type
_entity_poly.pdbx_seq_one_letter_code
_entity_poly.pdbx_strand_id
1 'polypeptide(L)'
;SKEDEMAGSFYATLGTECAQARVVMDIVVTTPSSSYRTTFLDVATLAELCRITCGKFKWLQSDAGCHRSLPCLANTHSQQLTEELLRSAVTFSGADAILKVRCSSGMQVKSFLPKVSPGVCVDNSLTMDSPELELSCVTAETCIPVILDHRVGGIPKRKDASGDYPDPMVYFQSALLYTTRWGQRRVRVTTLGIRTASTVSNVFRSADFGAITTLMTRRSIEMLSTSRDDGALTLARDSAVQHCTNLLASYRTRTAAKSSPSGQLILPEGLQLLPLFCMSLRKSPMFRQSMRQNASGIRTGRPSITADERAFYLHYGSLVSPAMAMAYVHPNVFDITKLHTKDGEWQTPQSQPQSHTHSASQSMQETAIMESALQPYVHLPKRTHPSISCLEDDGIYIIDDGLSLFLYIGKDCSEEARAELLEPFVPKDSSEESSLWVLSKGSDYGQRVHNMVDQLRLYSSLPSSTTSRVGRPTFPPLLLVDKRSIGPDVTDWKNNHINEVCMVDDASNEDRGYVEFLCALHRSIK
;
A
#
# COMPACT_ATOMS: atom_id res chain seq x y z
N SER A 1 19.21 22.64 8.97
CA SER A 1 20.44 23.45 9.10
C SER A 1 21.01 23.71 7.71
N LYS A 2 22.03 24.59 7.54
CA LYS A 2 22.71 24.71 6.24
C LYS A 2 23.43 23.41 5.85
N GLU A 3 23.92 22.66 6.83
CA GLU A 3 24.56 21.36 6.62
C GLU A 3 23.56 20.33 6.09
N ASP A 4 22.33 20.30 6.63
CA ASP A 4 21.27 19.39 6.16
C ASP A 4 20.86 19.72 4.72
N GLU A 5 20.81 21.00 4.35
CA GLU A 5 20.51 21.43 2.98
C GLU A 5 21.64 21.06 2.00
N MET A 6 22.90 21.18 2.42
CA MET A 6 24.05 20.70 1.64
C MET A 6 24.03 19.18 1.48
N ALA A 7 23.73 18.43 2.54
CA ALA A 7 23.61 16.98 2.49
C ALA A 7 22.48 16.54 1.55
N GLY A 8 21.28 17.12 1.68
CA GLY A 8 20.16 16.84 0.79
C GLY A 8 20.48 17.13 -0.67
N SER A 9 21.15 18.26 -0.95
CA SER A 9 21.61 18.62 -2.30
C SER A 9 22.65 17.63 -2.86
N PHE A 10 23.59 17.19 -2.02
CA PHE A 10 24.58 16.19 -2.40
C PHE A 10 23.91 14.88 -2.82
N TYR A 11 22.98 14.35 -2.00
CA TYR A 11 22.31 13.09 -2.32
C TYR A 11 21.37 13.18 -3.53
N ALA A 12 20.70 14.32 -3.74
CA ALA A 12 19.90 14.56 -4.94
C ALA A 12 20.78 14.59 -6.20
N THR A 13 21.95 15.22 -6.12
CA THR A 13 22.93 15.27 -7.21
C THR A 13 23.49 13.87 -7.50
N LEU A 14 23.92 13.15 -6.47
CA LEU A 14 24.41 11.77 -6.57
C LEU A 14 23.35 10.85 -7.18
N GLY A 15 22.08 10.99 -6.77
CA GLY A 15 20.98 10.21 -7.34
C GLY A 15 20.79 10.47 -8.83
N THR A 16 20.92 11.72 -9.26
CA THR A 16 20.83 12.12 -10.67
C THR A 16 21.99 11.55 -11.48
N GLU A 17 23.22 11.65 -10.98
CA GLU A 17 24.42 11.07 -11.61
C GLU A 17 24.32 9.54 -11.72
N CYS A 18 23.87 8.87 -10.65
CA CYS A 18 23.63 7.44 -10.64
C CYS A 18 22.56 7.05 -11.67
N ALA A 19 21.46 7.80 -11.74
CA ALA A 19 20.40 7.54 -12.71
C ALA A 19 20.88 7.67 -14.16
N GLN A 20 21.71 8.68 -14.46
CA GLN A 20 22.36 8.85 -15.77
C GLN A 20 23.33 7.71 -16.09
N ALA A 21 24.06 7.24 -15.08
CA ALA A 21 24.97 6.09 -15.19
C ALA A 21 24.25 4.73 -15.17
N ARG A 22 22.91 4.71 -15.10
CA ARG A 22 22.07 3.48 -14.96
C ARG A 22 22.42 2.65 -13.73
N VAL A 23 22.82 3.31 -12.65
CA VAL A 23 23.08 2.72 -11.33
C VAL A 23 21.83 2.80 -10.47
N VAL A 24 21.58 1.74 -9.70
CA VAL A 24 20.45 1.59 -8.78
C VAL A 24 21.00 1.51 -7.35
N MET A 25 20.41 2.24 -6.42
CA MET A 25 20.79 2.22 -5.01
C MET A 25 19.69 1.62 -4.14
N ASP A 26 19.98 0.46 -3.53
CA ASP A 26 19.17 -0.13 -2.47
C ASP A 26 19.84 0.15 -1.13
N ILE A 27 19.11 0.68 -0.16
CA ILE A 27 19.60 0.97 1.20
C ILE A 27 18.80 0.13 2.20
N VAL A 28 19.52 -0.62 3.04
CA VAL A 28 18.94 -1.35 4.18
C VAL A 28 19.51 -0.77 5.46
N VAL A 29 18.65 -0.18 6.28
CA VAL A 29 19.02 0.36 7.60
C VAL A 29 18.43 -0.52 8.68
N THR A 30 19.28 -0.96 9.60
CA THR A 30 18.88 -1.71 10.79
C THR A 30 19.02 -0.83 12.03
N THR A 31 17.96 -0.64 12.79
CA THR A 31 18.02 0.10 14.08
C THR A 31 17.56 -0.79 15.22
N PRO A 32 18.17 -0.70 16.42
CA PRO A 32 17.60 -1.33 17.59
C PRO A 32 16.27 -0.65 17.94
N SER A 33 15.28 -1.46 18.30
CA SER A 33 13.99 -1.02 18.85
C SER A 33 14.14 -0.57 20.31
N SER A 34 15.27 -0.86 20.95
CA SER A 34 15.52 -0.48 22.35
C SER A 34 15.97 0.96 22.44
N SER A 35 15.14 1.77 23.09
CA SER A 35 15.39 3.10 23.68
C SER A 35 14.45 4.16 23.13
N TYR A 36 13.98 4.99 24.06
CA TYR A 36 13.11 6.17 23.94
C TYR A 36 13.50 7.21 22.87
N ARG A 37 14.54 6.96 22.06
CA ARG A 37 14.94 7.74 20.88
C ARG A 37 15.55 6.80 19.86
N THR A 38 14.88 6.61 18.73
CA THR A 38 15.58 6.21 17.51
C THR A 38 16.60 7.29 17.21
N THR A 39 17.85 6.91 16.95
CA THR A 39 18.83 7.86 16.40
C THR A 39 18.25 8.39 15.09
N PHE A 40 18.25 9.71 14.93
CA PHE A 40 17.79 10.34 13.70
C PHE A 40 18.59 9.79 12.51
N LEU A 41 17.88 9.23 11.52
CA LEU A 41 18.47 8.55 10.35
C LEU A 41 18.50 9.43 9.11
N ASP A 42 17.70 10.49 9.09
CA ASP A 42 17.39 11.26 7.89
C ASP A 42 16.87 10.38 6.74
N VAL A 43 15.82 9.61 7.03
CA VAL A 43 15.16 8.73 6.06
C VAL A 43 14.70 9.49 4.83
N ALA A 44 14.29 10.76 4.97
CA ALA A 44 13.83 11.58 3.86
C ALA A 44 14.89 11.71 2.76
N THR A 45 16.14 11.97 3.14
CA THR A 45 17.26 12.12 2.21
C THR A 45 17.67 10.78 1.59
N LEU A 46 17.80 9.73 2.40
CA LEU A 46 18.24 8.41 1.94
C LEU A 46 17.20 7.72 1.04
N ALA A 47 15.92 7.86 1.38
CA ALA A 47 14.82 7.28 0.60
C ALA A 47 14.66 7.99 -0.75
N GLU A 48 14.97 9.27 -0.83
CA GLU A 48 14.96 10.04 -2.08
C GLU A 48 16.05 9.54 -3.06
N LEU A 49 17.26 9.24 -2.56
CA LEU A 49 18.32 8.63 -3.37
C LEU A 49 17.86 7.29 -3.98
N CYS A 50 17.25 6.43 -3.18
CA CYS A 50 16.70 5.16 -3.64
C CYS A 50 15.62 5.39 -4.71
N ARG A 51 14.71 6.35 -4.46
CA ARG A 51 13.61 6.66 -5.37
C ARG A 51 14.09 7.14 -6.74
N ILE A 52 15.03 8.09 -6.80
CA ILE A 52 15.59 8.63 -8.05
C ILE A 52 16.25 7.52 -8.87
N THR A 53 17.01 6.65 -8.20
CA THR A 53 17.74 5.54 -8.84
C THR A 53 16.89 4.29 -9.08
N CYS A 54 15.58 4.35 -8.83
CA CYS A 54 14.64 3.21 -8.95
C CYS A 54 14.95 2.01 -8.03
N GLY A 55 15.70 2.25 -6.95
CA GLY A 55 15.99 1.26 -5.91
C GLY A 55 15.02 1.29 -4.74
N LYS A 56 15.39 0.62 -3.65
CA LYS A 56 14.53 0.38 -2.47
C LYS A 56 15.17 0.89 -1.19
N PHE A 57 14.39 1.60 -0.37
CA PHE A 57 14.78 1.95 1.00
C PHE A 57 14.07 1.05 2.01
N LYS A 58 14.84 0.27 2.78
CA LYS A 58 14.31 -0.69 3.75
C LYS A 58 14.76 -0.29 5.15
N TRP A 59 13.80 -0.16 6.06
CA TRP A 59 14.07 0.12 7.47
C TRP A 59 13.62 -1.07 8.31
N LEU A 60 14.59 -1.73 8.92
CA LEU A 60 14.43 -2.92 9.75
C LEU A 60 14.63 -2.53 11.20
N GLN A 61 13.58 -2.67 12.01
CA GLN A 61 13.68 -2.46 13.45
C GLN A 61 13.97 -3.80 14.12
N SER A 62 15.07 -3.87 14.86
CA SER A 62 15.48 -5.06 15.59
C SER A 62 14.93 -5.00 17.01
N ASP A 63 14.15 -6.00 17.43
CA ASP A 63 13.64 -6.15 18.80
C ASP A 63 14.75 -6.46 19.84
N ALA A 64 16.04 -6.26 19.51
CA ALA A 64 17.23 -6.56 20.32
C ALA A 64 17.30 -5.92 21.74
N GLY A 65 16.25 -5.24 22.19
CA GLY A 65 16.11 -4.83 23.58
C GLY A 65 14.73 -4.27 23.92
N CYS A 66 13.63 -4.87 23.42
CA CYS A 66 12.45 -4.88 24.28
C CYS A 66 12.91 -5.44 25.62
N HIS A 67 12.63 -4.72 26.72
CA HIS A 67 13.07 -5.11 28.07
C HIS A 67 12.99 -6.62 28.23
N ARG A 68 13.95 -7.27 28.92
CA ARG A 68 13.89 -8.71 29.25
C ARG A 68 12.50 -9.18 29.73
N SER A 69 11.63 -8.27 30.17
CA SER A 69 10.25 -8.49 30.59
C SER A 69 9.14 -8.57 29.53
N LEU A 70 9.35 -8.17 28.24
CA LEU A 70 8.27 -8.21 27.23
C LEU A 70 8.45 -9.36 26.22
N PRO A 71 7.39 -10.18 25.99
CA PRO A 71 7.37 -11.18 24.94
C PRO A 71 7.65 -10.61 23.55
N CYS A 72 8.53 -11.26 22.78
CA CYS A 72 8.68 -11.00 21.35
C CYS A 72 8.85 -12.31 20.57
N LEU A 73 8.60 -12.25 19.26
CA LEU A 73 8.82 -13.41 18.40
C LEU A 73 10.31 -13.54 18.07
N ALA A 74 10.84 -14.74 18.25
CA ALA A 74 12.21 -15.05 17.93
C ALA A 74 12.47 -14.93 16.42
N ASN A 75 13.69 -14.54 16.06
CA ASN A 75 14.17 -14.48 14.68
C ASN A 75 13.39 -13.53 13.74
N THR A 76 12.49 -12.68 14.22
CA THR A 76 11.72 -11.77 13.35
C THR A 76 12.65 -10.86 12.51
N HIS A 77 13.63 -10.23 13.15
CA HIS A 77 14.59 -9.35 12.46
C HIS A 77 15.47 -10.11 11.46
N SER A 78 16.01 -11.27 11.84
CA SER A 78 16.86 -12.08 10.96
C SER A 78 16.07 -12.65 9.78
N GLN A 79 14.83 -13.06 10.00
CA GLN A 79 13.90 -13.47 8.94
C GLN A 79 13.63 -12.31 7.98
N GLN A 80 13.26 -11.14 8.50
CA GLN A 80 12.97 -9.97 7.68
C GLN A 80 14.17 -9.56 6.84
N LEU A 81 15.37 -9.47 7.44
CA LEU A 81 16.60 -9.17 6.71
C LEU A 81 16.89 -10.20 5.61
N THR A 82 16.78 -11.49 5.94
CA THR A 82 17.04 -12.59 4.99
C THR A 82 16.09 -12.52 3.80
N GLU A 83 14.79 -12.39 4.06
CA GLU A 83 13.76 -12.30 3.03
C GLU A 83 13.94 -11.05 2.18
N GLU A 84 14.30 -9.91 2.78
CA GLU A 84 14.54 -8.69 2.03
C GLU A 84 15.75 -8.78 1.09
N LEU A 85 16.85 -9.39 1.56
CA LEU A 85 18.03 -9.62 0.73
C LEU A 85 17.73 -10.63 -0.38
N LEU A 86 17.02 -11.72 -0.07
CA LEU A 86 16.57 -12.70 -1.05
C LEU A 86 15.72 -12.04 -2.14
N ARG A 87 14.71 -11.25 -1.75
CA ARG A 87 13.86 -10.51 -2.69
C ARG A 87 14.70 -9.62 -3.61
N SER A 88 15.63 -8.83 -3.06
CA SER A 88 16.50 -7.97 -3.89
C SER A 88 17.37 -8.79 -4.85
N ALA A 89 17.86 -9.97 -4.45
CA ALA A 89 18.72 -10.82 -5.28
C ALA A 89 17.96 -11.59 -6.37
N VAL A 90 16.72 -12.01 -6.12
CA VAL A 90 15.97 -12.93 -7.00
C VAL A 90 14.89 -12.25 -7.83
N THR A 91 14.49 -11.02 -7.50
CA THR A 91 13.43 -10.31 -8.24
C THR A 91 13.82 -10.14 -9.70
N PHE A 92 12.89 -10.46 -10.60
CA PHE A 92 13.06 -10.15 -12.02
C PHE A 92 13.11 -8.63 -12.22
N SER A 93 14.22 -8.16 -12.75
CA SER A 93 14.45 -6.75 -13.06
C SER A 93 14.86 -6.56 -14.52
N GLY A 94 14.53 -5.37 -15.04
CA GLY A 94 15.02 -4.84 -16.30
C GLY A 94 15.83 -3.58 -16.06
N ALA A 95 17.04 -3.50 -16.61
CA ALA A 95 17.91 -2.33 -16.49
C ALA A 95 17.78 -1.41 -17.72
N ASP A 96 18.22 -0.15 -17.57
CA ASP A 96 18.27 0.85 -18.65
C ASP A 96 16.91 0.97 -19.37
N ALA A 97 15.86 1.16 -18.59
CA ALA A 97 14.49 1.09 -19.07
C ALA A 97 13.99 2.46 -19.55
N ILE A 98 13.25 2.47 -20.66
CA ILE A 98 12.58 3.65 -21.19
C ILE A 98 11.12 3.30 -21.41
N LEU A 99 10.23 4.01 -20.73
CA LEU A 99 8.79 3.88 -20.87
C LEU A 99 8.24 5.02 -21.72
N LYS A 100 7.46 4.66 -22.74
CA LYS A 100 6.67 5.60 -23.51
C LYS A 100 5.22 5.16 -23.56
N VAL A 101 4.31 6.11 -23.35
CA VAL A 101 2.87 5.88 -23.50
C VAL A 101 2.35 6.68 -24.70
N ARG A 102 1.59 5.99 -25.55
CA ARG A 102 0.92 6.54 -26.72
C ARG A 102 -0.59 6.40 -26.56
N CYS A 103 -1.33 7.34 -27.10
CA CYS A 103 -2.79 7.35 -27.07
C CYS A 103 -3.34 7.43 -28.50
N SER A 104 -4.52 6.86 -28.73
CA SER A 104 -5.27 7.06 -29.97
C SER A 104 -5.72 8.51 -30.13
N SER A 105 -6.11 8.89 -31.35
CA SER A 105 -6.58 10.23 -31.68
C SER A 105 -7.67 10.75 -30.72
N GLY A 106 -7.55 12.02 -30.34
CA GLY A 106 -8.46 12.67 -29.38
C GLY A 106 -8.03 12.60 -27.92
N MET A 107 -6.99 11.81 -27.61
CA MET A 107 -6.39 11.72 -26.28
C MET A 107 -4.91 12.12 -26.32
N GLN A 108 -4.38 12.56 -25.19
CA GLN A 108 -2.95 12.81 -25.01
C GLN A 108 -2.47 12.44 -23.61
N VAL A 109 -1.18 12.12 -23.49
CA VAL A 109 -0.51 12.01 -22.20
C VAL A 109 -0.25 13.42 -21.69
N LYS A 110 -0.79 13.74 -20.51
CA LYS A 110 -0.57 15.02 -19.84
C LYS A 110 0.75 15.02 -19.09
N SER A 111 0.96 14.01 -18.24
CA SER A 111 2.16 13.86 -17.42
C SER A 111 2.24 12.47 -16.79
N PHE A 112 3.43 12.06 -16.39
CA PHE A 112 3.62 11.01 -15.38
C PHE A 112 3.44 11.66 -14.00
N LEU A 113 2.58 11.10 -13.13
CA LEU A 113 2.39 11.60 -11.76
C LEU A 113 2.90 10.61 -10.72
N PRO A 114 3.37 11.08 -9.56
CA PRO A 114 3.67 12.49 -9.23
C PRO A 114 4.91 12.98 -10.00
N LYS A 115 5.24 14.29 -9.98
CA LYS A 115 6.58 14.75 -10.45
C LYS A 115 7.73 13.98 -9.78
N VAL A 116 7.44 13.43 -8.61
CA VAL A 116 8.29 12.57 -7.77
C VAL A 116 8.19 11.09 -8.21
N SER A 117 7.99 10.80 -9.51
CA SER A 117 7.96 9.43 -10.05
C SER A 117 9.37 8.80 -10.02
N PRO A 118 9.49 7.46 -9.89
CA PRO A 118 10.78 6.79 -10.07
C PRO A 118 11.40 7.18 -11.42
N GLY A 119 12.71 7.44 -11.42
CA GLY A 119 13.46 7.83 -12.61
C GLY A 119 13.30 9.29 -13.03
N VAL A 120 13.61 9.56 -14.30
CA VAL A 120 13.72 10.91 -14.86
C VAL A 120 12.79 11.05 -16.05
N CYS A 121 11.88 12.02 -15.99
CA CYS A 121 11.02 12.38 -17.11
C CYS A 121 11.81 13.23 -18.10
N VAL A 122 11.83 12.81 -19.37
CA VAL A 122 12.50 13.52 -20.46
C VAL A 122 11.42 14.11 -21.37
N ASP A 123 11.21 15.42 -21.22
CA ASP A 123 10.27 16.19 -22.03
C ASP A 123 10.98 16.77 -23.26
N ASN A 124 11.05 16.00 -24.34
CA ASN A 124 11.55 16.49 -25.63
C ASN A 124 10.48 17.32 -26.37
N SER A 125 10.15 18.48 -25.79
CA SER A 125 9.12 19.45 -26.25
C SER A 125 9.30 19.92 -27.71
N LEU A 126 10.47 19.72 -28.30
CA LEU A 126 10.80 20.14 -29.67
C LEU A 126 10.50 19.09 -30.75
N THR A 127 10.29 17.81 -30.42
CA THR A 127 10.18 16.73 -31.43
C THR A 127 9.16 15.63 -31.15
N MET A 128 8.55 15.55 -29.95
CA MET A 128 7.71 14.41 -29.56
C MET A 128 6.33 14.82 -29.02
N ASP A 129 5.30 14.10 -29.48
CA ASP A 129 3.89 14.23 -29.05
C ASP A 129 3.62 13.77 -27.60
N SER A 130 4.56 13.05 -26.96
CA SER A 130 4.42 12.56 -25.59
C SER A 130 5.76 12.46 -24.86
N PRO A 131 5.78 12.70 -23.52
CA PRO A 131 6.98 12.59 -22.70
C PRO A 131 7.47 11.13 -22.60
N GLU A 132 8.77 10.96 -22.34
CA GLU A 132 9.40 9.67 -22.10
C GLU A 132 9.87 9.59 -20.64
N LEU A 133 9.76 8.41 -20.02
CA LEU A 133 10.23 8.18 -18.66
C LEU A 133 11.42 7.22 -18.68
N GLU A 134 12.59 7.73 -18.29
CA GLU A 134 13.80 6.94 -18.15
C GLU A 134 13.94 6.39 -16.73
N LEU A 135 14.23 5.09 -16.62
CA LEU A 135 14.31 4.34 -15.38
C LEU A 135 15.61 3.56 -15.36
N SER A 136 16.42 3.69 -14.30
CA SER A 136 17.61 2.84 -14.13
C SER A 136 17.23 1.37 -14.06
N CYS A 137 16.10 1.08 -13.40
CA CYS A 137 15.58 -0.27 -13.21
C CYS A 137 14.05 -0.29 -13.18
N VAL A 138 13.48 -1.38 -13.68
CA VAL A 138 12.05 -1.71 -13.58
C VAL A 138 11.91 -3.11 -12.99
N THR A 139 10.97 -3.26 -12.04
CA THR A 139 10.65 -4.54 -11.41
C THR A 139 9.16 -4.83 -11.52
N ALA A 140 8.71 -6.01 -11.07
CA ALA A 140 7.29 -6.35 -11.01
C ALA A 140 6.47 -5.43 -10.06
N GLU A 141 7.13 -4.74 -9.13
CA GLU A 141 6.50 -3.83 -8.17
C GLU A 141 6.43 -2.39 -8.70
N THR A 142 7.14 -2.06 -9.78
CA THR A 142 7.18 -0.72 -10.34
C THR A 142 5.80 -0.31 -10.87
N CYS A 143 5.18 0.67 -10.21
CA CYS A 143 3.89 1.24 -10.61
C CYS A 143 4.06 2.69 -11.05
N ILE A 144 3.69 2.99 -12.31
CA ILE A 144 3.84 4.29 -12.96
C ILE A 144 2.46 4.85 -13.35
N PRO A 145 1.93 5.86 -12.63
CA PRO A 145 0.69 6.53 -12.96
C PRO A 145 0.88 7.49 -14.13
N VAL A 146 -0.10 7.50 -15.03
CA VAL A 146 -0.11 8.36 -16.21
C VAL A 146 -1.41 9.16 -16.20
N ILE A 147 -1.30 10.49 -16.23
CA ILE A 147 -2.45 11.37 -16.39
C ILE A 147 -2.70 11.60 -17.87
N LEU A 148 -3.96 11.50 -18.25
CA LEU A 148 -4.43 11.60 -19.62
C LEU A 148 -5.40 12.78 -19.72
N ASP A 149 -5.31 13.51 -20.83
CA ASP A 149 -6.23 14.61 -21.16
C ASP A 149 -6.88 14.37 -22.53
N HIS A 150 -8.06 14.94 -22.72
CA HIS A 150 -8.69 15.02 -24.04
C HIS A 150 -8.03 16.12 -24.87
N ARG A 151 -7.69 15.84 -26.13
CA ARG A 151 -7.23 16.87 -27.08
C ARG A 151 -8.39 17.79 -27.48
N VAL A 152 -8.05 19.01 -27.91
CA VAL A 152 -9.01 19.93 -28.53
C VAL A 152 -9.64 19.24 -29.75
N GLY A 153 -10.97 19.25 -29.83
CA GLY A 153 -11.74 18.50 -30.85
C GLY A 153 -12.28 17.14 -30.38
N GLY A 154 -11.86 16.65 -29.20
CA GLY A 154 -12.39 15.44 -28.58
C GLY A 154 -12.06 14.15 -29.33
N ILE A 155 -12.78 13.07 -28.99
CA ILE A 155 -12.56 11.75 -29.57
C ILE A 155 -13.26 11.68 -30.94
N PRO A 156 -12.54 11.37 -32.04
CA PRO A 156 -13.14 11.31 -33.37
C PRO A 156 -14.21 10.22 -33.45
N LYS A 157 -15.41 10.59 -33.90
CA LYS A 157 -16.46 9.63 -34.22
C LYS A 157 -16.25 9.10 -35.63
N ARG A 158 -16.02 7.79 -35.77
CA ARG A 158 -15.89 7.12 -37.07
C ARG A 158 -17.15 6.30 -37.34
N LYS A 159 -17.63 6.34 -38.59
CA LYS A 159 -18.69 5.45 -39.05
C LYS A 159 -18.14 4.04 -39.21
N ASP A 160 -18.91 3.06 -38.79
CA ASP A 160 -18.63 1.66 -39.10
C ASP A 160 -19.05 1.30 -40.53
N ALA A 161 -18.81 0.05 -40.94
CA ALA A 161 -19.18 -0.46 -42.26
C ALA A 161 -20.71 -0.48 -42.48
N SER A 162 -21.51 -0.48 -41.40
CA SER A 162 -22.98 -0.36 -41.41
C SER A 162 -23.46 1.09 -41.53
N GLY A 163 -22.56 2.08 -41.46
CA GLY A 163 -22.89 3.50 -41.55
C GLY A 163 -23.30 4.15 -40.22
N ASP A 164 -23.32 3.38 -39.13
CA ASP A 164 -23.64 3.82 -37.78
C ASP A 164 -22.39 4.34 -37.05
N TYR A 165 -22.59 5.15 -36.01
CA TYR A 165 -21.53 5.62 -35.13
C TYR A 165 -21.50 4.77 -33.86
N PRO A 166 -20.71 3.69 -33.79
CA PRO A 166 -20.50 3.00 -32.53
C PRO A 166 -19.84 3.93 -31.52
N ASP A 167 -20.08 3.67 -30.23
CA ASP A 167 -19.34 4.36 -29.16
C ASP A 167 -17.83 4.19 -29.43
N PRO A 168 -17.08 5.28 -29.67
CA PRO A 168 -15.69 5.16 -30.07
C PRO A 168 -14.90 4.47 -28.97
N MET A 169 -13.97 3.60 -29.35
CA MET A 169 -12.96 3.07 -28.43
C MET A 169 -11.74 3.97 -28.48
N VAL A 170 -11.15 4.20 -27.31
CA VAL A 170 -9.84 4.82 -27.16
C VAL A 170 -8.82 3.76 -26.78
N TYR A 171 -7.64 3.85 -27.38
CA TYR A 171 -6.57 2.90 -27.17
C TYR A 171 -5.37 3.59 -26.53
N PHE A 172 -4.77 2.91 -25.57
CA PHE A 172 -3.57 3.31 -24.89
C PHE A 172 -2.53 2.21 -25.09
N GLN A 173 -1.34 2.59 -25.51
CA GLN A 173 -0.25 1.65 -25.70
C GLN A 173 0.95 2.10 -24.89
N SER A 174 1.38 1.26 -23.95
CA SER A 174 2.66 1.41 -23.28
C SER A 174 3.71 0.56 -24.01
N ALA A 175 4.86 1.17 -24.26
CA ALA A 175 6.05 0.51 -24.79
C ALA A 175 7.19 0.72 -23.78
N LEU A 176 7.66 -0.39 -23.20
CA LEU A 176 8.77 -0.42 -22.27
C LEU A 176 9.96 -1.09 -22.97
N LEU A 177 10.94 -0.30 -23.33
CA LEU A 177 12.24 -0.78 -23.82
C LEU A 177 13.13 -1.01 -22.60
N TYR A 178 13.74 -2.18 -22.46
CA TYR A 178 14.60 -2.50 -21.32
C TYR A 178 15.61 -3.60 -21.65
N THR A 179 16.67 -3.70 -20.86
CA THR A 179 17.67 -4.77 -20.95
C THR A 179 17.41 -5.79 -19.85
N THR A 180 17.28 -7.06 -20.21
CA THR A 180 17.10 -8.14 -19.22
C THR A 180 18.39 -8.39 -18.45
N ARG A 181 18.30 -9.05 -17.29
CA ARG A 181 19.48 -9.54 -16.53
C ARG A 181 20.43 -10.44 -17.32
N TRP A 182 20.00 -10.99 -18.46
CA TRP A 182 20.81 -11.81 -19.35
C TRP A 182 21.40 -11.00 -20.53
N GLY A 183 21.35 -9.67 -20.47
CA GLY A 183 21.93 -8.78 -21.49
C GLY A 183 21.09 -8.64 -22.76
N GLN A 184 19.82 -9.06 -22.76
CA GLN A 184 18.97 -8.96 -23.95
C GLN A 184 18.16 -7.68 -23.95
N ARG A 185 18.28 -6.86 -24.99
CA ARG A 185 17.43 -5.69 -25.21
C ARG A 185 16.05 -6.14 -25.70
N ARG A 186 15.00 -5.85 -24.95
CA ARG A 186 13.62 -6.25 -25.26
C ARG A 186 12.69 -5.06 -25.23
N VAL A 187 11.62 -5.14 -26.03
CA VAL A 187 10.48 -4.22 -25.94
C VAL A 187 9.28 -4.99 -25.45
N ARG A 188 8.69 -4.56 -24.34
CA ARG A 188 7.40 -5.02 -23.86
C ARG A 188 6.33 -4.02 -24.26
N VAL A 189 5.32 -4.48 -24.99
CA VAL A 189 4.20 -3.65 -25.44
C VAL A 189 2.91 -4.15 -24.77
N THR A 190 2.20 -3.24 -24.11
CA THR A 190 0.85 -3.51 -23.58
C THR A 190 -0.11 -2.53 -24.24
N THR A 191 -1.21 -3.05 -24.79
CA THR A 191 -2.25 -2.25 -25.43
C THR A 191 -3.56 -2.44 -24.69
N LEU A 192 -4.18 -1.33 -24.25
CA LEU A 192 -5.46 -1.29 -23.54
C LEU A 192 -6.47 -0.54 -24.38
N GLY A 193 -7.62 -1.15 -24.66
CA GLY A 193 -8.77 -0.50 -25.29
C GLY A 193 -9.87 -0.22 -24.26
N ILE A 194 -10.31 1.03 -24.17
CA ILE A 194 -11.39 1.45 -23.26
C ILE A 194 -12.54 2.03 -24.10
N ARG A 195 -13.78 1.68 -23.72
CA ARG A 195 -14.98 2.26 -24.35
C ARG A 195 -15.20 3.68 -23.85
N THR A 196 -15.59 4.58 -24.73
CA THR A 196 -16.03 5.92 -24.32
C THR A 196 -17.42 5.88 -23.69
N ALA A 197 -17.73 6.92 -22.91
CA ALA A 197 -19.03 7.10 -22.27
C ALA A 197 -19.59 8.48 -22.63
N SER A 198 -20.86 8.51 -23.03
CA SER A 198 -21.60 9.75 -23.34
C SER A 198 -22.36 10.31 -22.14
N THR A 199 -22.48 9.54 -21.05
CA THR A 199 -23.17 9.93 -19.81
C THR A 199 -22.26 9.82 -18.61
N VAL A 200 -22.42 10.74 -17.65
CA VAL A 200 -21.63 10.78 -16.41
C VAL A 200 -21.86 9.54 -15.55
N SER A 201 -23.08 8.97 -15.55
CA SER A 201 -23.39 7.74 -14.82
C SER A 201 -22.52 6.55 -15.27
N ASN A 202 -22.29 6.41 -16.58
CA ASN A 202 -21.44 5.34 -17.12
C ASN A 202 -19.96 5.54 -16.75
N VAL A 203 -19.51 6.79 -16.61
CA VAL A 203 -18.16 7.11 -16.11
C VAL A 203 -18.01 6.66 -14.66
N PHE A 204 -18.95 7.00 -13.78
CA PHE A 204 -18.92 6.57 -12.38
C PHE A 204 -19.01 5.04 -12.21
N ARG A 205 -19.80 4.37 -13.06
CA ARG A 205 -19.90 2.90 -13.06
C ARG A 205 -18.59 2.22 -13.46
N SER A 206 -17.78 2.88 -14.29
CA SER A 206 -16.50 2.38 -14.79
C SER A 206 -15.29 2.88 -13.97
N ALA A 207 -15.54 3.54 -12.83
CA ALA A 207 -14.48 4.10 -12.00
C ALA A 207 -13.71 2.98 -11.28
N ASP A 208 -12.38 2.96 -11.44
CA ASP A 208 -11.49 2.03 -10.74
C ASP A 208 -11.05 2.65 -9.41
N PHE A 209 -11.51 2.05 -8.31
CA PHE A 209 -11.18 2.49 -6.94
C PHE A 209 -9.67 2.46 -6.66
N GLY A 210 -8.97 1.40 -7.07
CA GLY A 210 -7.54 1.24 -6.82
C GLY A 210 -6.70 2.31 -7.55
N ALA A 211 -7.06 2.62 -8.79
CA ALA A 211 -6.40 3.66 -9.57
C ALA A 211 -6.64 5.06 -8.98
N ILE A 212 -7.90 5.38 -8.61
CA ILE A 212 -8.27 6.67 -8.02
C ILE A 212 -7.55 6.88 -6.69
N THR A 213 -7.59 5.89 -5.80
CA THR A 213 -6.94 5.98 -4.48
C THR A 213 -5.43 6.08 -4.58
N THR A 214 -4.80 5.32 -5.49
CA THR A 214 -3.35 5.44 -5.79
C THR A 214 -2.97 6.86 -6.22
N LEU A 215 -3.74 7.44 -7.15
CA LEU A 215 -3.50 8.81 -7.63
C LEU A 215 -3.73 9.85 -6.52
N MET A 216 -4.77 9.67 -5.70
CA MET A 216 -5.04 10.56 -4.58
C MET A 216 -3.90 10.56 -3.56
N THR A 217 -3.42 9.38 -3.14
CA THR A 217 -2.27 9.27 -2.22
C THR A 217 -1.04 9.97 -2.78
N ARG A 218 -0.63 9.62 -4.01
CA ARG A 218 0.58 10.18 -4.63
C ARG A 218 0.49 11.69 -4.83
N ARG A 219 -0.68 12.21 -5.19
CA ARG A 219 -0.92 13.66 -5.33
C ARG A 219 -0.88 14.38 -3.99
N SER A 220 -1.47 13.81 -2.94
CA SER A 220 -1.38 14.39 -1.59
C SER A 220 0.07 14.44 -1.09
N ILE A 221 0.89 13.45 -1.42
CA ILE A 221 2.33 13.44 -1.08
C ILE A 221 3.08 14.53 -1.87
N GLU A 222 2.82 14.67 -3.16
CA GLU A 222 3.46 15.71 -4.00
C GLU A 222 3.19 17.14 -3.49
N MET A 223 2.01 17.38 -2.89
CA MET A 223 1.70 18.66 -2.25
C MET A 223 2.63 18.98 -1.07
N LEU A 224 3.07 17.96 -0.33
CA LEU A 224 4.03 18.12 0.78
C LEU A 224 5.42 18.47 0.27
N SER A 225 5.82 17.95 -0.90
CA SER A 225 7.14 18.24 -1.49
C SER A 225 7.20 19.62 -2.15
N THR A 226 6.06 20.17 -2.58
CA THR A 226 6.00 21.42 -3.35
C THR A 226 5.89 22.66 -2.47
N SER A 227 5.21 22.57 -1.31
CA SER A 227 5.07 23.67 -0.35
C SER A 227 6.03 23.43 0.82
N ARG A 228 6.96 24.36 1.04
CA ARG A 228 7.87 24.35 2.21
C ARG A 228 7.25 25.03 3.44
N ASP A 229 5.98 25.41 3.38
CA ASP A 229 5.30 26.16 4.42
C ASP A 229 4.68 25.21 5.46
N ASP A 230 4.55 25.69 6.70
CA ASP A 230 3.91 24.96 7.81
C ASP A 230 2.46 24.51 7.51
N GLY A 231 1.82 25.09 6.48
CA GLY A 231 0.47 24.74 6.03
C GLY A 231 0.38 23.57 5.05
N ALA A 232 1.50 23.08 4.49
CA ALA A 232 1.50 22.07 3.44
C ALA A 232 0.75 20.78 3.84
N LEU A 233 0.95 20.35 5.10
CA LEU A 233 0.31 19.16 5.65
C LEU A 233 -1.22 19.31 5.73
N THR A 234 -1.71 20.43 6.25
CA THR A 234 -3.14 20.74 6.32
C THR A 234 -3.74 20.81 4.92
N LEU A 235 -3.08 21.47 3.98
CA LEU A 235 -3.53 21.56 2.59
C LEU A 235 -3.63 20.19 1.92
N ALA A 236 -2.64 19.31 2.12
CA ALA A 236 -2.66 17.95 1.57
C ALA A 236 -3.81 17.11 2.15
N ARG A 237 -4.08 17.22 3.46
CA ARG A 237 -5.18 16.55 4.16
C ARG A 237 -6.54 17.01 3.66
N ASP A 238 -6.73 18.33 3.56
CA ASP A 238 -8.00 18.92 3.16
C ASP A 238 -8.26 18.72 1.67
N SER A 239 -7.21 18.70 0.83
CA SER A 239 -7.34 18.42 -0.60
C SER A 239 -7.93 17.04 -0.88
N ALA A 240 -7.51 16.00 -0.15
CA ALA A 240 -8.05 14.65 -0.30
C ALA A 240 -9.57 14.60 0.00
N VAL A 241 -9.99 15.23 1.10
CA VAL A 241 -11.42 15.30 1.48
C VAL A 241 -12.20 16.18 0.50
N GLN A 242 -11.65 17.32 0.09
CA GLN A 242 -12.30 18.20 -0.87
C GLN A 242 -12.49 17.50 -2.23
N HIS A 243 -11.53 16.68 -2.65
CA HIS A 243 -11.66 15.89 -3.87
C HIS A 243 -12.80 14.87 -3.76
N CYS A 244 -12.90 14.17 -2.62
CA CYS A 244 -14.02 13.26 -2.32
C CYS A 244 -15.37 13.99 -2.33
N THR A 245 -15.47 15.14 -1.64
CA THR A 245 -16.67 15.98 -1.61
C THR A 245 -17.09 16.41 -3.01
N ASN A 246 -16.15 16.91 -3.83
CA ASN A 246 -16.42 17.36 -5.19
C ASN A 246 -16.89 16.22 -6.10
N LEU A 247 -16.28 15.04 -5.96
CA LEU A 247 -16.65 13.84 -6.71
C LEU A 247 -18.08 13.39 -6.36
N LEU A 248 -18.40 13.30 -5.08
CA LEU A 248 -19.72 12.86 -4.62
C LEU A 248 -20.81 13.92 -4.87
N ALA A 249 -20.49 15.21 -4.77
CA ALA A 249 -21.39 16.29 -5.16
C ALA A 249 -21.68 16.26 -6.67
N SER A 250 -20.66 15.98 -7.50
CA SER A 250 -20.83 15.80 -8.94
C SER A 250 -21.70 14.59 -9.26
N TYR A 251 -21.51 13.46 -8.55
CA TYR A 251 -22.36 12.28 -8.69
C TYR A 251 -23.81 12.61 -8.31
N ARG A 252 -24.02 13.27 -7.17
CA ARG A 252 -25.34 13.65 -6.68
C ARG A 252 -26.09 14.58 -7.64
N THR A 253 -25.41 15.54 -8.25
CA THR A 253 -26.05 16.58 -9.07
C THR A 253 -26.19 16.21 -10.55
N ARG A 254 -25.29 15.36 -11.08
CA ARG A 254 -25.21 15.04 -12.53
C ARG A 254 -25.71 13.65 -12.90
N THR A 255 -26.26 12.88 -11.95
CA THR A 255 -26.84 11.55 -12.20
C THR A 255 -28.27 11.47 -11.66
N ALA A 256 -28.92 10.32 -11.83
CA ALA A 256 -30.23 10.03 -11.27
C ALA A 256 -30.27 10.13 -9.74
N ALA A 257 -29.12 10.12 -9.04
CA ALA A 257 -29.04 10.32 -7.59
C ALA A 257 -29.62 11.68 -7.14
N LYS A 258 -29.79 12.65 -8.04
CA LYS A 258 -30.38 13.97 -7.75
C LYS A 258 -31.82 13.86 -7.23
N SER A 259 -32.59 12.87 -7.68
CA SER A 259 -34.00 12.70 -7.29
C SER A 259 -34.19 11.95 -5.98
N SER A 260 -33.13 11.37 -5.40
CA SER A 260 -33.25 10.69 -4.10
C SER A 260 -33.43 11.71 -2.96
N PRO A 261 -34.00 11.31 -1.80
CA PRO A 261 -34.20 12.20 -0.65
C PRO A 261 -32.94 12.96 -0.23
N SER A 262 -33.06 14.24 0.16
CA SER A 262 -31.92 15.08 0.58
C SER A 262 -31.29 14.64 1.90
N GLY A 263 -32.02 13.89 2.72
CA GLY A 263 -31.55 13.28 3.96
C GLY A 263 -30.60 12.09 3.76
N GLN A 264 -30.45 11.57 2.54
CA GLN A 264 -29.62 10.39 2.27
C GLN A 264 -28.31 10.77 1.58
N LEU A 265 -27.21 10.17 2.05
CA LEU A 265 -25.92 10.20 1.35
C LEU A 265 -25.89 9.05 0.33
N ILE A 266 -25.92 9.37 -0.96
CA ILE A 266 -25.92 8.38 -2.04
C ILE A 266 -24.51 8.29 -2.64
N LEU A 267 -23.94 7.10 -2.65
CA LEU A 267 -22.59 6.83 -3.15
C LEU A 267 -22.64 6.00 -4.46
N PRO A 268 -21.71 6.21 -5.40
CA PRO A 268 -21.52 5.28 -6.52
C PRO A 268 -21.05 3.93 -6.02
N GLU A 269 -21.54 2.83 -6.61
CA GLU A 269 -21.20 1.46 -6.21
C GLU A 269 -19.68 1.21 -6.18
N GLY A 270 -18.96 1.54 -7.25
CA GLY A 270 -17.50 1.38 -7.33
C GLY A 270 -16.70 2.29 -6.39
N LEU A 271 -17.32 3.27 -5.74
CA LEU A 271 -16.66 4.26 -4.89
C LEU A 271 -17.28 4.36 -3.48
N GLN A 272 -18.00 3.32 -3.04
CA GLN A 272 -18.60 3.28 -1.70
C GLN A 272 -17.55 3.42 -0.58
N LEU A 273 -16.34 2.93 -0.82
CA LEU A 273 -15.22 3.00 0.14
C LEU A 273 -14.39 4.29 0.03
N LEU A 274 -14.70 5.20 -0.91
CA LEU A 274 -13.93 6.43 -1.10
C LEU A 274 -13.96 7.36 0.13
N PRO A 275 -15.10 7.58 0.81
CA PRO A 275 -15.12 8.34 2.06
C PRO A 275 -14.21 7.73 3.14
N LEU A 276 -14.31 6.41 3.33
CA LEU A 276 -13.49 5.67 4.30
C LEU A 276 -12.00 5.85 3.98
N PHE A 277 -11.62 5.63 2.72
CA PHE A 277 -10.25 5.83 2.26
C PHE A 277 -9.73 7.24 2.54
N CYS A 278 -10.51 8.29 2.25
CA CYS A 278 -10.05 9.67 2.45
C CYS A 278 -9.87 10.03 3.93
N MET A 279 -10.74 9.52 4.81
CA MET A 279 -10.58 9.65 6.25
C MET A 279 -9.33 8.91 6.74
N SER A 280 -9.16 7.66 6.30
CA SER A 280 -8.00 6.84 6.61
C SER A 280 -6.69 7.44 6.13
N LEU A 281 -6.65 7.98 4.91
CA LEU A 281 -5.49 8.68 4.36
C LEU A 281 -5.10 9.86 5.26
N ARG A 282 -6.06 10.65 5.75
CA ARG A 282 -5.80 11.74 6.70
C ARG A 282 -5.22 11.24 8.03
N LYS A 283 -5.72 10.13 8.55
CA LYS A 283 -5.25 9.56 9.83
C LYS A 283 -3.95 8.78 9.69
N SER A 284 -3.56 8.42 8.47
CA SER A 284 -2.36 7.63 8.19
C SER A 284 -1.09 8.33 8.69
N PRO A 285 -0.04 7.57 9.02
CA PRO A 285 1.27 8.12 9.40
C PRO A 285 1.82 9.19 8.45
N MET A 286 1.50 9.10 7.16
CA MET A 286 1.90 10.07 6.13
C MET A 286 1.36 11.47 6.41
N PHE A 287 0.08 11.57 6.80
CA PHE A 287 -0.65 12.84 6.85
C PHE A 287 -1.14 13.22 8.26
N ARG A 288 -1.00 12.35 9.25
CA ARG A 288 -1.38 12.62 10.64
C ARG A 288 -0.63 13.85 11.16
N GLN A 289 -1.38 14.79 11.74
CA GLN A 289 -0.79 15.97 12.35
C GLN A 289 0.06 15.55 13.57
N SER A 290 1.23 16.16 13.72
CA SER A 290 2.01 16.01 14.95
C SER A 290 1.42 16.91 16.04
N MET A 291 1.29 16.40 17.26
CA MET A 291 0.82 17.21 18.40
C MET A 291 1.68 18.47 18.53
N ARG A 292 1.04 19.65 18.50
CA ARG A 292 1.70 20.90 18.88
C ARG A 292 2.00 20.81 20.38
N GLN A 293 3.25 21.08 20.78
CA GLN A 293 3.58 21.15 22.20
C GLN A 293 2.70 22.23 22.85
N ASN A 294 1.82 21.84 23.77
CA ASN A 294 1.12 22.80 24.62
C ASN A 294 2.17 23.48 25.51
N ALA A 295 2.01 24.79 25.76
CA ALA A 295 2.91 25.60 26.59
C ALA A 295 3.08 25.08 28.04
N SER A 296 2.23 24.13 28.48
CA SER A 296 2.28 23.49 29.79
C SER A 296 3.26 22.31 29.88
N GLY A 297 3.90 21.86 28.79
CA GLY A 297 4.89 20.77 28.81
C GLY A 297 4.33 19.38 29.20
N ILE A 298 3.05 19.27 29.52
CA ILE A 298 2.38 18.00 29.84
C ILE A 298 2.00 17.30 28.54
N ARG A 299 2.58 16.12 28.31
CA ARG A 299 2.30 15.24 27.17
C ARG A 299 0.99 14.48 27.41
N THR A 300 -0.16 15.14 27.36
CA THR A 300 -1.46 14.46 27.31
C THR A 300 -1.85 14.24 25.84
N GLY A 301 -1.53 13.08 25.28
CA GLY A 301 -1.95 12.70 23.92
C GLY A 301 -1.02 11.68 23.25
N ARG A 302 -1.45 11.21 22.07
CA ARG A 302 -0.70 10.27 21.21
C ARG A 302 0.73 10.78 20.93
N PRO A 303 1.81 9.98 21.02
CA PRO A 303 3.14 10.39 20.59
C PRO A 303 3.13 10.87 19.13
N SER A 304 3.76 12.03 18.89
CA SER A 304 3.97 12.54 17.55
C SER A 304 4.78 11.55 16.72
N ILE A 305 4.36 11.33 15.48
CA ILE A 305 5.15 10.55 14.52
C ILE A 305 6.51 11.23 14.33
N THR A 306 7.58 10.44 14.35
CA THR A 306 8.93 10.96 14.11
C THR A 306 9.10 11.38 12.64
N ALA A 307 10.10 12.22 12.36
CA ALA A 307 10.40 12.64 11.00
C ALA A 307 10.78 11.44 10.11
N ASP A 308 11.57 10.51 10.64
CA ASP A 308 12.00 9.30 9.94
C ASP A 308 10.84 8.34 9.64
N GLU A 309 9.94 8.10 10.60
CA GLU A 309 8.73 7.32 10.38
C GLU A 309 7.87 7.94 9.28
N ARG A 310 7.57 9.25 9.38
CA ARG A 310 6.77 9.92 8.35
C ARG A 310 7.43 9.80 6.98
N ALA A 311 8.73 10.06 6.89
CA ALA A 311 9.47 9.95 5.64
C ALA A 311 9.44 8.53 5.05
N PHE A 312 9.54 7.50 5.90
CA PHE A 312 9.41 6.10 5.51
C PHE A 312 8.03 5.80 4.89
N TYR A 313 6.94 6.20 5.56
CA TYR A 313 5.59 6.01 5.02
C TYR A 313 5.36 6.84 3.74
N LEU A 314 5.89 8.06 3.65
CA LEU A 314 5.80 8.88 2.45
C LEU A 314 6.56 8.25 1.27
N HIS A 315 7.72 7.62 1.50
CA HIS A 315 8.46 6.91 0.47
C HIS A 315 7.60 5.78 -0.13
N TYR A 316 7.07 4.88 0.69
CA TYR A 316 6.20 3.80 0.19
C TYR A 316 4.86 4.30 -0.37
N GLY A 317 4.30 5.37 0.19
CA GLY A 317 3.12 6.04 -0.35
C GLY A 317 3.35 6.62 -1.74
N SER A 318 4.55 7.15 -2.02
CA SER A 318 4.91 7.67 -3.35
C SER A 318 5.04 6.57 -4.42
N LEU A 319 5.30 5.33 -3.97
CA LEU A 319 5.47 4.14 -4.80
C LEU A 319 4.23 3.23 -4.79
N VAL A 320 3.15 3.64 -4.11
CA VAL A 320 1.98 2.79 -3.86
C VAL A 320 1.35 2.29 -5.16
N SER A 321 0.90 1.03 -5.16
CA SER A 321 0.17 0.39 -6.25
C SER A 321 -1.34 0.35 -5.96
N PRO A 322 -2.20 0.14 -6.97
CA PRO A 322 -3.64 -0.01 -6.76
C PRO A 322 -4.03 -1.09 -5.73
N ALA A 323 -3.25 -2.17 -5.64
CA ALA A 323 -3.48 -3.23 -4.67
C ALA A 323 -3.14 -2.83 -3.23
N MET A 324 -2.14 -1.95 -3.04
CA MET A 324 -1.66 -1.54 -1.72
C MET A 324 -2.28 -0.24 -1.20
N ALA A 325 -2.94 0.54 -2.08
CA ALA A 325 -3.46 1.87 -1.75
C ALA A 325 -4.35 1.89 -0.50
N MET A 326 -5.28 0.93 -0.39
CA MET A 326 -6.14 0.79 0.78
C MET A 326 -5.37 0.24 1.98
N ALA A 327 -4.53 -0.77 1.78
CA ALA A 327 -3.79 -1.45 2.86
C ALA A 327 -2.86 -0.51 3.64
N TYR A 328 -2.28 0.51 3.00
CA TYR A 328 -1.42 1.50 3.66
C TYR A 328 -2.14 2.52 4.54
N VAL A 329 -3.46 2.62 4.44
CA VAL A 329 -4.22 3.65 5.16
C VAL A 329 -5.32 3.06 6.03
N HIS A 330 -5.86 1.90 5.68
CA HIS A 330 -6.92 1.23 6.43
C HIS A 330 -6.51 -0.23 6.70
N PRO A 331 -6.07 -0.53 7.94
CA PRO A 331 -5.59 -1.85 8.31
C PRO A 331 -6.67 -2.92 8.25
N ASN A 332 -6.25 -4.16 7.96
CA ASN A 332 -7.12 -5.31 8.09
C ASN A 332 -6.98 -5.90 9.49
N VAL A 333 -8.09 -6.11 10.19
CA VAL A 333 -8.13 -6.82 11.47
C VAL A 333 -8.82 -8.17 11.25
N PHE A 334 -8.14 -9.25 11.62
CA PHE A 334 -8.67 -10.62 11.56
C PHE A 334 -8.82 -11.14 12.97
N ASP A 335 -10.05 -11.46 13.37
CA ASP A 335 -10.31 -12.19 14.60
C ASP A 335 -9.93 -13.65 14.41
N ILE A 336 -8.95 -14.12 15.20
CA ILE A 336 -8.47 -15.49 15.20
C ILE A 336 -8.71 -16.17 16.56
N THR A 337 -9.51 -15.57 17.44
CA THR A 337 -9.82 -16.11 18.77
C THR A 337 -10.40 -17.53 18.68
N LYS A 338 -11.29 -17.76 17.70
CA LYS A 338 -11.86 -19.07 17.38
C LYS A 338 -11.92 -19.23 15.87
N LEU A 339 -11.16 -20.20 15.35
CA LEU A 339 -11.15 -20.47 13.92
C LEU A 339 -12.33 -21.36 13.51
N HIS A 340 -13.07 -20.95 12.47
CA HIS A 340 -14.02 -21.85 11.82
C HIS A 340 -13.28 -22.93 11.03
N THR A 341 -13.93 -24.04 10.70
CA THR A 341 -13.29 -25.24 10.12
C THR A 341 -12.32 -24.93 8.97
N LYS A 342 -12.65 -23.99 8.07
CA LYS A 342 -11.85 -23.68 6.88
C LYS A 342 -10.73 -22.68 7.12
N ASP A 343 -10.77 -21.90 8.19
CA ASP A 343 -9.86 -20.76 8.38
C ASP A 343 -8.41 -21.25 8.55
N GLY A 344 -7.44 -20.71 7.82
CA GLY A 344 -6.05 -21.15 7.92
C GLY A 344 -5.74 -22.48 7.23
N GLU A 345 -6.73 -23.10 6.59
CA GLU A 345 -6.54 -24.27 5.73
C GLU A 345 -6.19 -23.86 4.29
N TRP A 346 -5.34 -24.63 3.64
CA TRP A 346 -5.04 -24.49 2.22
C TRP A 346 -6.20 -25.00 1.37
N GLN A 347 -6.69 -24.16 0.48
CA GLN A 347 -7.73 -24.47 -0.50
C GLN A 347 -7.13 -24.39 -1.89
N THR A 348 -7.36 -25.43 -2.69
CA THR A 348 -7.04 -25.39 -4.11
C THR A 348 -8.33 -25.13 -4.88
N PRO A 349 -8.43 -24.04 -5.66
CA PRO A 349 -9.58 -23.81 -6.52
C PRO A 349 -9.79 -25.02 -7.44
N GLN A 350 -11.00 -25.53 -7.53
CA GLN A 350 -11.33 -26.58 -8.50
C GLN A 350 -11.81 -25.93 -9.80
N SER A 351 -11.28 -26.38 -10.94
CA SER A 351 -11.82 -26.00 -12.24
C SER A 351 -13.24 -26.54 -12.37
N GLN A 352 -14.24 -25.68 -12.54
CA GLN A 352 -15.58 -26.15 -12.93
C GLN A 352 -15.47 -26.87 -14.28
N PRO A 353 -15.99 -28.10 -14.44
CA PRO A 353 -16.04 -28.75 -15.73
C PRO A 353 -17.00 -27.97 -16.63
N GLN A 354 -16.45 -27.20 -17.59
CA GLN A 354 -17.26 -26.53 -18.60
C GLN A 354 -17.82 -27.59 -19.55
N SER A 355 -19.14 -27.70 -19.60
CA SER A 355 -19.89 -28.59 -20.50
C SER A 355 -19.94 -28.09 -21.96
N HIS A 356 -18.83 -27.60 -22.51
CA HIS A 356 -18.77 -27.20 -23.91
C HIS A 356 -17.49 -27.70 -24.57
N THR A 357 -17.71 -28.62 -25.51
CA THR A 357 -16.77 -29.11 -26.52
C THR A 357 -16.14 -27.95 -27.30
N HIS A 358 -14.93 -27.53 -26.95
CA HIS A 358 -14.08 -26.77 -27.85
C HIS A 358 -12.73 -27.47 -28.02
N SER A 359 -12.39 -27.65 -29.28
CA SER A 359 -11.28 -28.40 -29.86
C SER A 359 -9.92 -28.11 -29.25
N ALA A 360 -9.13 -29.17 -29.12
CA ALA A 360 -7.76 -29.19 -28.65
C ALA A 360 -6.82 -28.36 -29.54
N SER A 361 -6.56 -27.13 -29.13
CA SER A 361 -5.28 -26.43 -29.33
C SER A 361 -5.16 -25.29 -28.32
N GLN A 362 -5.12 -25.63 -27.03
CA GLN A 362 -4.83 -24.64 -25.99
C GLN A 362 -3.39 -24.16 -26.16
N SER A 363 -3.20 -22.86 -26.31
CA SER A 363 -1.87 -22.28 -26.38
C SER A 363 -1.14 -22.48 -25.05
N MET A 364 0.19 -22.62 -25.04
CA MET A 364 0.98 -22.73 -23.78
C MET A 364 0.68 -21.59 -22.80
N GLN A 365 0.27 -20.43 -23.32
CA GLN A 365 -0.09 -19.27 -22.53
C GLN A 365 -1.44 -19.45 -21.82
N GLU A 366 -2.44 -20.07 -22.44
CA GLU A 366 -3.73 -20.38 -21.81
C GLU A 366 -3.60 -21.44 -20.71
N THR A 367 -2.73 -22.44 -20.90
CA THR A 367 -2.44 -23.44 -19.87
C THR A 367 -1.78 -22.79 -18.65
N ALA A 368 -0.78 -21.93 -18.85
CA ALA A 368 -0.18 -21.15 -17.77
C ALA A 368 -1.20 -20.21 -17.10
N ILE A 369 -2.16 -19.69 -17.87
CA ILE A 369 -3.26 -18.89 -17.35
C ILE A 369 -4.13 -19.68 -16.37
N MET A 370 -4.56 -20.86 -16.78
CA MET A 370 -5.37 -21.75 -15.96
C MET A 370 -4.60 -22.26 -14.72
N GLU A 371 -3.34 -22.67 -14.86
CA GLU A 371 -2.52 -23.17 -13.74
C GLU A 371 -2.28 -22.12 -12.66
N SER A 372 -2.08 -20.86 -13.05
CA SER A 372 -2.01 -19.78 -12.08
C SER A 372 -3.38 -19.41 -11.52
N ALA A 373 -4.47 -19.70 -12.26
CA ALA A 373 -5.81 -19.46 -11.77
C ALA A 373 -6.24 -20.44 -10.65
N LEU A 374 -5.60 -21.61 -10.61
CA LEU A 374 -5.86 -22.70 -9.67
C LEU A 374 -4.81 -22.79 -8.56
N GLN A 375 -4.08 -21.71 -8.28
CA GLN A 375 -3.07 -21.71 -7.22
C GLN A 375 -3.72 -21.93 -5.85
N PRO A 376 -3.13 -22.79 -4.99
CA PRO A 376 -3.57 -22.94 -3.62
C PRO A 376 -3.51 -21.60 -2.88
N TYR A 377 -4.52 -21.32 -2.07
CA TYR A 377 -4.58 -20.16 -1.19
C TYR A 377 -5.01 -20.59 0.20
N VAL A 378 -4.61 -19.85 1.24
CA VAL A 378 -5.11 -20.05 2.59
C VAL A 378 -6.40 -19.26 2.77
N HIS A 379 -7.45 -19.92 3.28
CA HIS A 379 -8.69 -19.23 3.62
C HIS A 379 -8.48 -18.34 4.84
N LEU A 380 -8.68 -17.03 4.70
CA LEU A 380 -8.56 -16.09 5.81
C LEU A 380 -9.93 -15.88 6.49
N PRO A 381 -9.97 -15.71 7.82
CA PRO A 381 -11.18 -15.34 8.53
C PRO A 381 -11.78 -14.04 8.01
N LYS A 382 -13.05 -13.79 8.36
CA LYS A 382 -13.70 -12.53 8.02
C LYS A 382 -13.02 -11.37 8.77
N ARG A 383 -12.78 -10.28 8.04
CA ARG A 383 -12.24 -9.05 8.61
C ARG A 383 -13.26 -8.36 9.52
N THR A 384 -12.76 -7.82 10.63
CA THR A 384 -13.50 -6.92 11.53
C THR A 384 -13.07 -5.47 11.30
N HIS A 385 -13.76 -4.53 11.94
CA HIS A 385 -13.43 -3.11 11.81
C HIS A 385 -12.17 -2.75 12.61
N PRO A 386 -11.28 -1.88 12.09
CA PRO A 386 -10.14 -1.35 12.84
C PRO A 386 -10.61 -0.27 13.83
N SER A 387 -11.29 -0.73 14.88
CA SER A 387 -11.74 0.05 16.03
C SER A 387 -11.37 -0.70 17.31
N ILE A 388 -10.96 0.03 18.33
CA ILE A 388 -10.65 -0.51 19.65
C ILE A 388 -11.85 -1.23 20.26
N SER A 389 -13.07 -0.80 19.90
CA SER A 389 -14.32 -1.44 20.35
C SER A 389 -14.53 -2.86 19.79
N CYS A 390 -13.78 -3.24 18.75
CA CYS A 390 -13.81 -4.57 18.15
C CYS A 390 -12.70 -5.49 18.69
N LEU A 391 -11.84 -5.01 19.58
CA LEU A 391 -10.80 -5.81 20.23
C LEU A 391 -11.26 -6.18 21.64
N GLU A 392 -11.62 -7.44 21.83
CA GLU A 392 -12.05 -7.98 23.12
C GLU A 392 -10.84 -8.29 24.00
N ASP A 393 -11.05 -8.20 25.31
CA ASP A 393 -9.99 -8.41 26.31
C ASP A 393 -9.51 -9.87 26.35
N ASP A 394 -10.35 -10.84 25.98
CA ASP A 394 -10.04 -12.26 25.86
C ASP A 394 -9.72 -12.72 24.42
N GLY A 395 -9.74 -11.79 23.46
CA GLY A 395 -9.56 -12.07 22.04
C GLY A 395 -8.11 -12.19 21.56
N ILE A 396 -7.94 -12.82 20.39
CA ILE A 396 -6.67 -12.92 19.65
C ILE A 396 -6.89 -12.44 18.22
N TYR A 397 -6.05 -11.52 17.75
CA TYR A 397 -6.22 -10.87 16.46
C TYR A 397 -4.91 -10.82 15.65
N ILE A 398 -5.01 -10.93 14.32
CA ILE A 398 -3.96 -10.52 13.39
C ILE A 398 -4.33 -9.15 12.83
N ILE A 399 -3.47 -8.15 13.02
CA ILE A 399 -3.65 -6.80 12.48
C ILE A 399 -2.61 -6.57 11.41
N ASP A 400 -3.04 -6.24 10.20
CA ASP A 400 -2.21 -5.96 9.04
C ASP A 400 -2.33 -4.49 8.64
N ASP A 401 -1.29 -3.70 8.88
CA ASP A 401 -1.24 -2.27 8.55
C ASP A 401 -0.62 -1.98 7.17
N GLY A 402 -0.36 -3.02 6.38
CA GLY A 402 0.27 -2.92 5.07
C GLY A 402 1.78 -3.13 5.08
N LEU A 403 2.50 -2.71 6.13
CA LEU A 403 3.97 -2.83 6.24
C LEU A 403 4.42 -3.82 7.31
N SER A 404 3.59 -4.07 8.32
CA SER A 404 3.82 -5.00 9.44
C SER A 404 2.57 -5.82 9.73
N LEU A 405 2.79 -7.00 10.31
CA LEU A 405 1.73 -7.84 10.87
C LEU A 405 1.88 -7.84 12.38
N PHE A 406 0.79 -7.59 13.11
CA PHE A 406 0.77 -7.66 14.57
C PHE A 406 -0.06 -8.87 14.99
N LEU A 407 0.52 -9.70 15.85
CA LEU A 407 -0.20 -10.73 16.58
C LEU A 407 -0.59 -10.14 17.94
N TYR A 408 -1.85 -9.72 18.05
CA TYR A 408 -2.39 -9.11 19.26
C TYR A 408 -3.06 -10.17 20.11
N ILE A 409 -2.70 -10.24 21.39
CA ILE A 409 -3.31 -11.12 22.38
C ILE A 409 -3.87 -10.27 23.51
N GLY A 410 -5.18 -10.39 23.75
CA GLY A 410 -5.89 -9.69 24.81
C GLY A 410 -5.38 -10.05 26.22
N LYS A 411 -5.62 -9.16 27.18
CA LYS A 411 -5.11 -9.30 28.56
C LYS A 411 -5.76 -10.47 29.33
N ASP A 412 -6.97 -10.85 28.97
CA ASP A 412 -7.78 -11.88 29.62
C ASP A 412 -7.87 -13.15 28.73
N CYS A 413 -7.01 -13.26 27.71
CA CYS A 413 -6.94 -14.41 26.81
C CYS A 413 -6.61 -15.69 27.57
N SER A 414 -7.33 -16.79 27.28
CA SER A 414 -7.13 -18.06 27.97
C SER A 414 -5.71 -18.61 27.78
N GLU A 415 -5.16 -19.22 28.82
CA GLU A 415 -3.82 -19.80 28.74
C GLU A 415 -3.77 -21.01 27.81
N GLU A 416 -4.88 -21.75 27.64
CA GLU A 416 -4.99 -22.85 26.70
C GLU A 416 -4.83 -22.37 25.25
N ALA A 417 -5.58 -21.35 24.85
CA ALA A 417 -5.51 -20.82 23.49
C ALA A 417 -4.14 -20.18 23.19
N ARG A 418 -3.57 -19.50 24.18
CA ARG A 418 -2.21 -18.96 24.08
C ARG A 418 -1.15 -20.05 23.96
N ALA A 419 -1.24 -21.12 24.76
CA ALA A 419 -0.28 -22.23 24.72
C ALA A 419 -0.38 -23.06 23.44
N GLU A 420 -1.58 -23.16 22.85
CA GLU A 420 -1.74 -23.69 21.49
C GLU A 420 -1.13 -22.76 20.44
N LEU A 421 -1.19 -21.44 20.60
CA LEU A 421 -0.69 -20.47 19.62
C LEU A 421 0.83 -20.29 19.65
N LEU A 422 1.42 -20.25 20.84
CA LEU A 422 2.81 -19.84 21.07
C LEU A 422 3.59 -20.90 21.84
N GLU A 423 4.81 -21.17 21.39
CA GLU A 423 5.78 -22.03 22.07
C GLU A 423 6.97 -21.19 22.55
N PRO A 424 7.50 -21.42 23.76
CA PRO A 424 8.73 -20.78 24.23
C PRO A 424 9.90 -21.12 23.31
N PHE A 425 10.70 -20.12 22.94
CA PHE A 425 11.90 -20.30 22.14
C PHE A 425 13.15 -20.11 23.00
N VAL A 426 13.93 -21.18 23.16
CA VAL A 426 15.21 -21.15 23.88
C VAL A 426 16.37 -21.20 22.86
N PRO A 427 17.15 -20.12 22.70
CA PRO A 427 18.36 -20.14 21.90
C PRO A 427 19.35 -21.20 22.40
N LYS A 428 20.03 -21.90 21.49
CA LYS A 428 20.95 -23.01 21.82
C LYS A 428 22.12 -22.61 22.74
N ASP A 429 22.44 -21.31 22.80
CA ASP A 429 23.59 -20.77 23.53
C ASP A 429 23.20 -19.94 24.78
N SER A 430 21.92 -19.92 25.19
CA SER A 430 21.46 -19.14 26.35
C SER A 430 20.93 -20.02 27.47
N SER A 431 21.46 -19.83 28.68
CA SER A 431 21.04 -20.52 29.91
C SER A 431 19.92 -19.81 30.69
N GLU A 432 19.34 -18.74 30.14
CA GLU A 432 18.32 -17.91 30.80
C GLU A 432 16.92 -18.16 30.24
N GLU A 433 15.88 -18.00 31.07
CA GLU A 433 14.50 -17.90 30.64
C GLU A 433 14.36 -16.74 29.63
N SER A 434 14.16 -17.08 28.36
CA SER A 434 13.99 -16.11 27.29
C SER A 434 12.52 -15.72 27.18
N SER A 435 12.23 -14.41 27.17
CA SER A 435 10.93 -13.86 26.75
C SER A 435 10.70 -13.97 25.23
N LEU A 436 11.31 -14.97 24.60
CA LEU A 436 11.24 -15.23 23.17
C LEU A 436 10.23 -16.33 22.91
N TRP A 437 9.37 -16.09 21.93
CA TRP A 437 8.30 -16.99 21.54
C TRP A 437 8.38 -17.29 20.06
N VAL A 438 7.78 -18.40 19.65
CA VAL A 438 7.53 -18.70 18.24
C VAL A 438 6.08 -19.12 18.07
N LEU A 439 5.53 -18.94 16.87
CA LEU A 439 4.26 -19.55 16.53
C LEU A 439 4.41 -21.07 16.63
N SER A 440 3.50 -21.70 17.37
CA SER A 440 3.46 -23.15 17.54
C SER A 440 3.32 -23.83 16.18
N LYS A 441 4.15 -24.85 15.96
CA LYS A 441 3.97 -25.81 14.85
C LYS A 441 3.46 -27.16 15.35
N GLY A 442 3.42 -27.35 16.67
CA GLY A 442 2.92 -28.58 17.30
C GLY A 442 1.40 -28.65 17.38
N SER A 443 0.69 -27.52 17.37
CA SER A 443 -0.77 -27.47 17.43
C SER A 443 -1.42 -27.20 16.06
N ASP A 444 -2.65 -27.69 15.87
CA ASP A 444 -3.47 -27.36 14.68
C ASP A 444 -3.73 -25.85 14.59
N TYR A 445 -4.09 -25.23 15.71
CA TYR A 445 -4.37 -23.79 15.79
C TYR A 445 -3.15 -22.95 15.38
N GLY A 446 -1.97 -23.24 15.94
CA GLY A 446 -0.72 -22.56 15.63
C GLY A 446 -0.30 -22.73 14.17
N GLN A 447 -0.42 -23.95 13.62
CA GLN A 447 -0.11 -24.22 12.21
C GLN A 447 -1.05 -23.47 11.25
N ARG A 448 -2.34 -23.36 11.58
CA ARG A 448 -3.32 -22.61 10.80
C ARG A 448 -3.04 -21.12 10.84
N VAL A 449 -2.66 -20.56 11.99
CA VAL A 449 -2.22 -19.17 12.10
C VAL A 449 -0.93 -18.93 11.31
N HIS A 450 0.02 -19.88 11.31
CA HIS A 450 1.23 -19.80 10.49
C HIS A 450 0.89 -19.69 8.99
N ASN A 451 -0.02 -20.53 8.50
CA ASN A 451 -0.50 -20.49 7.12
C ASN A 451 -1.14 -19.12 6.79
N MET A 452 -1.94 -18.56 7.70
CA MET A 452 -2.56 -17.24 7.51
C MET A 452 -1.51 -16.14 7.38
N VAL A 453 -0.50 -16.12 8.26
CA VAL A 453 0.59 -15.13 8.24
C VAL A 453 1.35 -15.21 6.91
N ASP A 454 1.65 -16.41 6.43
CA ASP A 454 2.33 -16.60 5.15
C ASP A 454 1.47 -16.16 3.97
N GLN A 455 0.15 -16.43 3.99
CA GLN A 455 -0.77 -15.91 2.97
C GLN A 455 -0.84 -14.37 2.98
N LEU A 456 -0.86 -13.75 4.16
CA LEU A 456 -0.88 -12.29 4.30
C LEU A 456 0.41 -11.63 3.78
N ARG A 457 1.56 -12.30 3.91
CA ARG A 457 2.85 -11.87 3.33
C ARG A 457 2.85 -11.93 1.80
N LEU A 458 2.08 -12.82 1.21
CA LEU A 458 2.00 -13.00 -0.26
C LEU A 458 1.05 -12.00 -0.95
N TYR A 459 0.17 -11.33 -0.21
CA TYR A 459 -0.87 -10.40 -0.69
C TYR A 459 -1.42 -10.73 -2.08
N SER A 460 -2.19 -11.83 -2.19
CA SER A 460 -3.12 -11.99 -3.29
C SER A 460 -4.30 -12.88 -2.89
N SER A 461 -5.51 -12.37 -3.12
CA SER A 461 -6.74 -13.15 -3.26
C SER A 461 -7.18 -13.27 -4.72
N LEU A 462 -6.34 -12.85 -5.69
CA LEU A 462 -6.65 -12.90 -7.12
C LEU A 462 -5.75 -13.90 -7.84
N PRO A 463 -6.33 -14.85 -8.59
CA PRO A 463 -5.61 -15.70 -9.52
C PRO A 463 -5.31 -14.90 -10.80
N SER A 464 -4.08 -14.42 -10.96
CA SER A 464 -3.62 -13.77 -12.20
C SER A 464 -2.26 -14.35 -12.59
N SER A 465 -2.19 -14.76 -13.85
CA SER A 465 -1.23 -15.72 -14.39
C SER A 465 -0.05 -15.14 -15.16
N THR A 466 -0.01 -13.83 -15.31
CA THR A 466 1.03 -13.18 -16.13
C THR A 466 1.84 -12.16 -15.36
N THR A 467 1.66 -12.08 -14.04
CA THR A 467 2.46 -11.26 -13.15
C THR A 467 2.99 -12.15 -12.06
N SER A 468 4.32 -12.32 -12.03
CA SER A 468 5.07 -12.59 -10.79
C SER A 468 4.32 -11.93 -9.64
N ARG A 469 3.84 -12.76 -8.69
CA ARG A 469 3.19 -12.37 -7.43
C ARG A 469 3.57 -10.93 -7.10
N VAL A 470 2.67 -9.95 -7.31
CA VAL A 470 2.95 -8.56 -6.95
C VAL A 470 2.84 -8.52 -5.44
N GLY A 471 3.88 -9.03 -4.78
CA GLY A 471 3.99 -9.05 -3.35
C GLY A 471 4.04 -7.62 -2.82
N ARG A 472 3.79 -7.48 -1.53
CA ARG A 472 4.10 -6.25 -0.79
C ARG A 472 5.52 -5.79 -1.13
N PRO A 473 5.80 -4.49 -1.19
CA PRO A 473 7.14 -4.02 -1.57
C PRO A 473 8.22 -4.36 -0.53
N THR A 474 7.79 -4.67 0.70
CA THR A 474 8.61 -5.19 1.79
C THR A 474 8.05 -6.51 2.32
N PHE A 475 8.90 -7.30 2.98
CA PHE A 475 8.50 -8.42 3.81
C PHE A 475 7.97 -7.88 5.16
N PRO A 476 6.67 -8.06 5.47
CA PRO A 476 6.13 -7.54 6.71
C PRO A 476 6.56 -8.42 7.89
N PRO A 477 7.22 -7.84 8.91
CA PRO A 477 7.59 -8.57 10.12
C PRO A 477 6.31 -8.96 10.89
N LEU A 478 6.35 -10.10 11.58
CA LEU A 478 5.31 -10.49 12.54
C LEU A 478 5.74 -10.04 13.93
N LEU A 479 4.96 -9.15 14.54
CA LEU A 479 5.25 -8.49 15.80
C LEU A 479 4.24 -8.95 16.85
N LEU A 480 4.71 -9.55 17.94
CA LEU A 480 3.85 -9.97 19.06
C LEU A 480 3.55 -8.80 19.99
N VAL A 481 2.26 -8.67 20.33
CA VAL A 481 1.72 -7.76 21.35
C VAL A 481 0.88 -8.59 22.32
N ASP A 482 1.48 -8.99 23.43
CA ASP A 482 0.81 -9.73 24.51
C ASP A 482 0.41 -8.76 25.63
N LYS A 483 -0.88 -8.41 25.71
CA LYS A 483 -1.39 -7.40 26.65
C LYS A 483 -1.25 -7.81 28.11
N ARG A 484 -1.11 -9.10 28.42
CA ARG A 484 -0.85 -9.60 29.78
C ARG A 484 0.48 -9.11 30.34
N SER A 485 1.48 -8.97 29.48
CA SER A 485 2.83 -8.56 29.86
C SER A 485 3.01 -7.04 29.91
N ILE A 486 2.00 -6.28 29.47
CA ILE A 486 2.03 -4.81 29.43
C ILE A 486 1.34 -4.29 30.69
N GLY A 487 2.13 -4.06 31.74
CA GLY A 487 1.66 -3.38 32.95
C GLY A 487 1.37 -1.88 32.71
N PRO A 488 0.72 -1.20 33.67
CA PRO A 488 0.36 0.22 33.56
C PRO A 488 1.56 1.15 33.33
N ASP A 489 2.74 0.78 33.83
CA ASP A 489 3.97 1.55 33.70
C ASP A 489 4.87 1.11 32.53
N VAL A 490 4.46 0.08 31.78
CA VAL A 490 5.25 -0.49 30.68
C VAL A 490 4.88 0.18 29.37
N THR A 491 5.86 0.87 28.76
CA THR A 491 5.68 1.43 27.41
C THR A 491 6.03 0.38 26.36
N ASP A 492 5.04 -0.05 25.59
CA ASP A 492 5.24 -0.88 24.40
C ASP A 492 4.86 -0.08 23.14
N TRP A 493 5.85 0.17 22.28
CA TRP A 493 5.64 0.92 21.05
C TRP A 493 4.72 0.18 20.07
N LYS A 494 4.71 -1.17 20.09
CA LYS A 494 3.86 -1.99 19.21
C LYS A 494 2.39 -1.80 19.59
N ASN A 495 2.07 -1.94 20.87
CA ASN A 495 0.75 -1.59 21.39
C ASN A 495 0.35 -0.13 21.11
N ASN A 496 1.28 0.83 21.28
CA ASN A 496 0.99 2.23 20.96
C ASN A 496 0.69 2.43 19.47
N HIS A 497 1.46 1.80 18.58
CA HIS A 497 1.22 1.83 17.13
C HIS A 497 -0.16 1.27 16.79
N ILE A 498 -0.56 0.13 17.37
CA ILE A 498 -1.91 -0.43 17.18
C ILE A 498 -2.99 0.58 17.57
N ASN A 499 -2.92 1.13 18.78
CA ASN A 499 -3.95 2.05 19.29
C ASN A 499 -4.02 3.38 18.53
N GLU A 500 -2.91 3.83 17.95
CA GLU A 500 -2.80 5.18 17.41
C GLU A 500 -2.77 5.29 15.90
N VAL A 501 -2.30 4.24 15.24
CA VAL A 501 -2.15 4.13 13.80
C VAL A 501 -3.14 3.13 13.26
N CYS A 502 -3.30 1.97 13.92
CA CYS A 502 -4.11 0.91 13.33
C CYS A 502 -5.62 1.13 13.51
N MET A 503 -6.07 1.68 14.64
CA MET A 503 -7.50 1.91 14.94
C MET A 503 -8.06 3.17 14.24
N VAL A 504 -8.13 3.14 12.91
CA VAL A 504 -8.47 4.30 12.07
C VAL A 504 -9.95 4.67 12.07
N ASP A 505 -10.86 3.75 12.42
CA ASP A 505 -12.30 4.03 12.44
C ASP A 505 -12.68 4.91 13.64
N ASP A 506 -11.87 4.86 14.71
CA ASP A 506 -12.07 5.60 15.96
C ASP A 506 -11.73 7.09 15.84
N ALA A 507 -12.34 7.89 16.70
CA ALA A 507 -11.96 9.30 16.83
C ALA A 507 -10.55 9.45 17.42
N SER A 508 -9.89 10.53 17.05
CA SER A 508 -8.61 10.97 17.60
C SER A 508 -8.72 12.44 18.03
N ASN A 509 -7.70 12.99 18.68
CA ASN A 509 -7.71 14.37 19.18
C ASN A 509 -8.05 15.42 18.10
N GLU A 510 -7.67 15.19 16.84
CA GLU A 510 -7.87 16.15 15.75
C GLU A 510 -8.81 15.65 14.64
N ASP A 511 -8.98 14.34 14.49
CA ASP A 511 -9.80 13.74 13.45
C ASP A 511 -11.00 12.97 14.02
N ARG A 512 -12.15 13.17 13.38
CA ARG A 512 -13.44 12.55 13.71
C ARG A 512 -13.44 11.03 13.49
N GLY A 513 -14.31 10.32 14.21
CA GLY A 513 -14.62 8.92 13.92
C GLY A 513 -15.34 8.76 12.57
N TYR A 514 -15.42 7.54 12.04
CA TYR A 514 -15.96 7.30 10.69
C TYR A 514 -17.40 7.80 10.50
N VAL A 515 -18.28 7.54 11.45
CA VAL A 515 -19.69 7.97 11.39
C VAL A 515 -19.81 9.49 11.37
N GLU A 516 -19.06 10.17 12.24
CA GLU A 516 -19.04 11.64 12.29
C GLU A 516 -18.43 12.27 11.03
N PHE A 517 -17.42 11.61 10.45
CA PHE A 517 -16.83 12.00 9.18
C PHE A 517 -17.86 11.92 8.04
N LEU A 518 -18.63 10.83 7.93
CA LEU A 518 -19.69 10.71 6.94
C LEU A 518 -20.77 11.79 7.11
N CYS A 519 -21.19 12.07 8.34
CA CYS A 519 -22.13 13.15 8.64
C CYS A 519 -21.59 14.52 8.19
N ALA A 520 -20.29 14.77 8.39
CA ALA A 520 -19.65 16.00 7.95
C ALA A 520 -19.56 16.11 6.43
N LEU A 521 -19.15 15.03 5.78
CA LEU A 521 -19.07 14.93 4.33
C LEU A 521 -20.45 15.17 3.69
N HIS A 522 -21.51 14.58 4.26
CA HIS A 522 -22.87 14.80 3.79
C HIS A 522 -23.31 16.25 3.94
N ARG A 523 -22.93 16.92 5.04
CA ARG A 523 -23.18 18.37 5.20
C ARG A 523 -22.44 19.22 4.17
N SER A 524 -21.25 18.82 3.74
CA SER A 524 -20.46 19.54 2.73
C SER A 524 -20.92 19.29 1.29
N ILE A 525 -21.64 18.19 1.03
CA ILE A 525 -22.21 17.87 -0.29
C ILE A 525 -23.54 18.60 -0.54
N LYS A 526 -24.30 18.85 0.54
CA LYS A 526 -25.51 19.68 0.51
C LYS A 526 -25.16 21.14 0.23
#